data_AF-A0A4S1DTF1-F1
#
_entry.id   AF-A0A4S1DTF1-F1
#
_cell.length_a   1.000
_cell.length_b   1.000
_cell.length_c   1.000
_cell.angle_alpha   90.00
_cell.angle_beta   90.00
_cell.angle_gamma   90.00
#
_symmetry.space_group_name_H-M   'P 1'
#
loop_
_entity.id
_entity.type
_entity.pdbx_description
1 polymer ?
#
loop_
_entity_poly.entity_id
_entity_poly.type
_entity_poly.pdbx_seq_one_letter_code
_entity_poly.pdbx_strand_id
1 'polypeptide(L)'
;MLSEKIEKLIHELQLSPEEFGNKINVGKSSIYKLLRGDIKKLTSKMAAKINSAFPEYSLEYLNGLNYDTLEPNKDNTSEPAPGYKKLKQKQIEFITKAFEDNFYDLMAYKRFKKEFLFRATEVLGILPNKPKR
;
A
#
# COMPACT_ATOMS: atom_id res chain seq x y z
N MET A 1 -23.38 -14.93 0.27
CA MET A 1 -22.74 -15.29 -1.04
C MET A 1 -22.14 -14.06 -1.71
N LEU A 2 -21.20 -14.21 -2.66
CA LEU A 2 -20.56 -13.07 -3.35
C LEU A 2 -21.57 -12.17 -4.09
N SER A 3 -22.55 -12.78 -4.74
CA SER A 3 -23.64 -12.07 -5.45
C SER A 3 -24.34 -11.07 -4.54
N GLU A 4 -24.80 -11.51 -3.38
CA GLU A 4 -25.48 -10.68 -2.38
C GLU A 4 -24.58 -9.56 -1.85
N LYS A 5 -23.29 -9.83 -1.66
CA LYS A 5 -22.33 -8.81 -1.18
C LYS A 5 -22.15 -7.70 -2.20
N ILE A 6 -22.05 -8.05 -3.49
CA ILE A 6 -21.93 -7.04 -4.55
C ILE A 6 -23.26 -6.32 -4.79
N GLU A 7 -24.39 -7.02 -4.69
CA GLU A 7 -25.72 -6.39 -4.76
C GLU A 7 -25.89 -5.35 -3.65
N LYS A 8 -25.50 -5.67 -2.41
CA LYS A 8 -25.47 -4.69 -1.31
C LYS A 8 -24.58 -3.50 -1.62
N LEU A 9 -23.37 -3.72 -2.14
CA LEU A 9 -22.45 -2.65 -2.50
C LEU A 9 -23.04 -1.73 -3.59
N ILE A 10 -23.71 -2.29 -4.61
CA ILE A 10 -24.39 -1.52 -5.66
C ILE A 10 -25.53 -0.68 -5.07
N HIS A 11 -26.28 -1.26 -4.13
CA HIS A 11 -27.38 -0.58 -3.44
C HIS A 11 -26.87 0.54 -2.51
N GLU A 12 -25.78 0.32 -1.77
CA GLU A 12 -25.12 1.34 -0.93
C GLU A 12 -24.65 2.54 -1.77
N LEU A 13 -24.14 2.27 -2.97
CA LEU A 13 -23.73 3.31 -3.93
C LEU A 13 -24.92 4.01 -4.62
N GLN A 14 -26.15 3.53 -4.40
CA GLN A 14 -27.37 4.02 -5.06
C GLN A 14 -27.27 3.99 -6.60
N LEU A 15 -26.64 2.95 -7.14
CA LEU A 15 -26.46 2.77 -8.59
C LEU A 15 -27.32 1.62 -9.09
N SER A 16 -27.72 1.69 -10.36
CA SER A 16 -28.18 0.50 -11.07
C SER A 16 -26.98 -0.42 -11.42
N PRO A 17 -27.21 -1.74 -11.64
CA PRO A 17 -26.16 -2.64 -12.11
C PRO A 17 -25.48 -2.17 -13.41
N GLU A 18 -26.23 -1.50 -14.28
CA GLU A 18 -25.71 -0.97 -15.54
C GLU A 18 -24.77 0.21 -15.32
N GLU A 19 -25.17 1.17 -14.49
CA GLU A 19 -24.35 2.33 -14.13
C GLU A 19 -23.09 1.90 -13.37
N PHE A 20 -23.22 0.94 -12.46
CA PHE A 20 -22.08 0.35 -11.78
C PHE A 20 -21.07 -0.24 -12.77
N GLY A 21 -21.54 -1.07 -13.71
CA GLY A 21 -20.71 -1.65 -14.77
C GLY A 21 -20.02 -0.60 -15.63
N ASN A 22 -20.76 0.44 -16.02
CA ASN A 22 -20.21 1.55 -16.80
C ASN A 22 -19.12 2.30 -16.02
N LYS A 23 -19.33 2.59 -14.73
CA LYS A 23 -18.33 3.30 -13.90
C LYS A 23 -17.02 2.51 -13.75
N ILE A 24 -17.09 1.19 -13.59
CA ILE A 24 -15.90 0.34 -13.46
C ILE A 24 -15.34 -0.13 -14.81
N ASN A 25 -15.91 0.34 -15.93
CA ASN A 25 -15.58 -0.06 -17.29
C ASN A 25 -15.60 -1.60 -17.49
N VAL A 26 -16.75 -2.20 -17.15
CA VAL A 26 -17.03 -3.63 -17.25
C VAL A 26 -18.37 -3.82 -17.97
N GLY A 27 -18.39 -4.70 -18.96
CA GLY A 27 -19.58 -4.96 -19.76
C GLY A 27 -20.75 -5.49 -18.92
N LYS A 28 -21.97 -5.07 -19.27
CA LYS A 28 -23.23 -5.45 -18.59
C LYS A 28 -23.32 -6.96 -18.33
N SER A 29 -22.97 -7.78 -19.32
CA SER A 29 -23.00 -9.26 -19.20
C SER A 29 -22.18 -9.78 -18.02
N SER A 30 -21.00 -9.20 -17.76
CA SER A 30 -20.15 -9.61 -16.64
C SER A 30 -20.75 -9.23 -15.29
N ILE A 31 -21.42 -8.07 -15.19
CA ILE A 31 -22.12 -7.65 -13.97
C ILE A 31 -23.29 -8.59 -13.67
N TYR A 32 -24.13 -8.89 -14.67
CA TYR A 32 -25.25 -9.81 -14.46
C TYR A 32 -24.81 -11.24 -14.15
N LYS A 33 -23.73 -11.73 -14.76
CA LYS A 33 -23.12 -13.03 -14.36
C LYS A 33 -22.68 -13.02 -12.90
N LEU A 34 -22.15 -11.89 -12.43
CA LEU A 34 -21.76 -11.76 -11.04
C LEU A 34 -22.97 -11.75 -10.10
N LEU A 35 -24.01 -10.97 -10.43
CA LEU A 35 -25.23 -10.88 -9.61
C LEU A 35 -26.03 -12.18 -9.57
N ARG A 36 -26.07 -12.93 -10.68
CA ARG A 36 -26.71 -14.25 -10.72
C ARG A 36 -25.91 -15.33 -9.99
N GLY A 37 -24.66 -15.06 -9.61
CA GLY A 37 -23.79 -16.03 -8.94
C GLY A 37 -23.05 -16.99 -9.88
N ASP A 38 -23.06 -16.74 -11.21
CA ASP A 38 -22.25 -17.50 -12.19
C ASP A 38 -20.75 -17.36 -11.89
N ILE A 39 -20.37 -16.23 -11.28
CA ILE A 39 -18.99 -15.94 -10.85
C ILE A 39 -18.86 -16.21 -9.36
N LYS A 40 -18.09 -17.25 -9.02
CA LYS A 40 -17.87 -17.66 -7.62
C LYS A 40 -16.88 -16.79 -6.85
N LYS A 41 -15.99 -16.08 -7.55
CA LYS A 41 -14.90 -15.29 -6.96
C LYS A 41 -14.68 -13.99 -7.72
N LEU A 42 -14.51 -12.89 -6.98
CA LEU A 42 -14.06 -11.61 -7.48
C LEU A 42 -12.55 -11.68 -7.74
N THR A 43 -12.16 -11.44 -9.00
CA THR A 43 -10.75 -11.41 -9.38
C THR A 43 -10.09 -10.11 -8.91
N SER A 44 -8.79 -10.14 -8.61
CA SER A 44 -8.04 -8.94 -8.20
C SER A 44 -8.09 -7.83 -9.25
N LYS A 45 -8.17 -8.19 -10.54
CA LYS A 45 -8.36 -7.22 -11.64
C LYS A 45 -9.73 -6.52 -11.57
N MET A 46 -10.79 -7.24 -11.19
CA MET A 46 -12.11 -6.66 -10.98
C MET A 46 -12.11 -5.77 -9.74
N ALA A 47 -11.50 -6.21 -8.65
CA ALA A 47 -11.34 -5.41 -7.43
C ALA A 47 -10.58 -4.10 -7.72
N ALA A 48 -9.50 -4.13 -8.50
CA ALA A 48 -8.77 -2.94 -8.91
C ALA A 48 -9.61 -1.95 -9.72
N LYS A 49 -10.47 -2.45 -10.62
CA LYS A 49 -11.41 -1.61 -11.37
C LYS A 49 -12.45 -0.95 -10.46
N ILE A 50 -12.98 -1.69 -9.49
CA ILE A 50 -13.94 -1.16 -8.50
C ILE A 50 -13.25 -0.10 -7.64
N ASN A 51 -12.07 -0.37 -7.08
CA ASN A 51 -11.31 0.59 -6.28
C ASN A 51 -10.92 1.85 -7.08
N SER A 52 -10.61 1.71 -8.37
CA SER A 52 -10.29 2.86 -9.23
C SER A 52 -11.49 3.79 -9.44
N ALA A 53 -12.71 3.24 -9.51
CA ALA A 53 -13.94 4.02 -9.65
C ALA A 53 -14.51 4.50 -8.31
N PHE A 54 -14.26 3.75 -7.24
CA PHE A 54 -14.76 3.98 -5.88
C PHE A 54 -13.61 3.82 -4.87
N PRO A 55 -12.78 4.88 -4.68
CA PRO A 55 -11.57 4.82 -3.85
C PRO A 55 -11.85 4.55 -2.36
N GLU A 56 -13.08 4.78 -1.91
CA GLU A 56 -13.55 4.49 -0.55
C GLU A 56 -13.51 3.00 -0.17
N TYR A 57 -13.57 2.11 -1.16
CA TYR A 57 -13.47 0.67 -0.93
C TYR A 57 -12.04 0.18 -1.16
N SER A 58 -11.37 -0.26 -0.10
CA SER A 58 -9.99 -0.77 -0.19
C SER A 58 -9.92 -2.09 -0.96
N LEU A 59 -8.76 -2.36 -1.58
CA LEU A 59 -8.51 -3.64 -2.25
C LEU A 59 -8.61 -4.84 -1.29
N GLU A 60 -8.18 -4.66 -0.04
CA GLU A 60 -8.30 -5.70 0.99
C GLU A 60 -9.76 -6.04 1.29
N TYR A 61 -10.61 -5.02 1.44
CA TYR A 61 -12.05 -5.21 1.61
C TYR A 61 -12.67 -5.95 0.42
N LEU A 62 -12.39 -5.48 -0.81
CA LEU A 62 -12.95 -6.06 -2.03
C LEU A 62 -12.50 -7.51 -2.26
N ASN A 63 -11.23 -7.82 -2.02
CA ASN A 63 -10.73 -9.19 -2.07
C ASN A 63 -11.29 -10.05 -0.92
N GLY A 64 -11.57 -9.43 0.23
CA GLY A 64 -12.23 -10.03 1.38
C GLY A 64 -13.65 -10.53 1.10
N LEU A 65 -14.37 -9.93 0.14
CA LEU A 65 -15.72 -10.35 -0.25
C LEU A 65 -15.80 -11.82 -0.70
N ASN A 66 -14.68 -12.39 -1.17
CA ASN A 66 -14.57 -13.78 -1.57
C ASN A 66 -14.69 -14.78 -0.41
N TYR A 67 -14.55 -14.33 0.83
CA TYR A 67 -14.56 -15.17 2.03
C TYR A 67 -15.82 -14.85 2.83
N ASP A 68 -16.59 -15.88 3.18
CA ASP A 68 -17.82 -15.72 3.98
C ASP A 68 -17.55 -15.51 5.48
N THR A 69 -16.33 -15.77 5.93
CA THR A 69 -15.91 -15.70 7.33
C THR A 69 -15.23 -14.39 7.73
N LEU A 70 -15.01 -13.48 6.78
CA LEU A 70 -14.46 -12.16 7.07
C LEU A 70 -15.63 -11.18 7.05
N GLU A 71 -16.29 -11.03 8.20
CA GLU A 71 -17.11 -9.83 8.40
C GLU A 71 -16.20 -8.63 8.13
N PRO A 72 -16.64 -7.67 7.29
CA PRO A 72 -15.90 -6.45 7.14
C PRO A 72 -15.91 -5.78 8.50
N ASN A 73 -14.75 -5.71 9.15
CA ASN A 73 -14.56 -4.82 10.28
C ASN A 73 -14.94 -3.42 9.80
N LYS A 74 -16.18 -3.00 10.10
CA LYS A 74 -16.60 -1.60 10.01
C LYS A 74 -15.80 -0.72 10.98
N ASP A 75 -15.00 -1.34 11.84
CA ASP A 75 -14.09 -0.71 12.77
C ASP A 75 -12.61 -0.89 12.32
N ASN A 76 -12.19 -0.06 11.37
CA ASN A 76 -10.81 0.46 11.41
C ASN A 76 -10.61 1.51 12.54
N THR A 77 -11.50 1.48 13.54
CA THR A 77 -11.35 2.03 14.89
C THR A 77 -11.23 0.92 15.94
N SER A 78 -10.77 -0.28 15.58
CA SER A 78 -10.37 -1.26 16.58
C SER A 78 -9.16 -0.70 17.33
N GLU A 79 -9.39 -0.28 18.57
CA GLU A 79 -8.32 -0.07 19.53
C GLU A 79 -7.39 -1.28 19.47
N PRO A 80 -6.07 -1.07 19.28
CA PRO A 80 -5.16 -2.19 19.12
C PRO A 80 -5.26 -3.08 20.35
N ALA A 81 -5.54 -4.38 20.13
CA ALA A 81 -5.63 -5.38 21.18
C ALA A 81 -4.50 -5.18 22.21
N PRO A 82 -4.78 -5.24 23.53
CA PRO A 82 -3.80 -4.98 24.58
C PRO A 82 -2.64 -5.99 24.49
N GLY A 83 -1.60 -5.61 23.75
CA GLY A 83 -0.49 -6.48 23.35
C GLY A 83 0.12 -6.15 21.98
N TYR A 84 -0.66 -5.58 21.06
CA TYR A 84 -0.21 -5.25 19.70
C TYR A 84 0.82 -4.11 19.66
N LYS A 85 0.72 -3.16 20.61
CA LYS A 85 1.71 -2.08 20.78
C LYS A 85 3.12 -2.63 21.08
N LYS A 86 3.23 -3.72 21.86
CA LYS A 86 4.54 -4.31 22.22
C LYS A 86 5.19 -5.05 21.06
N LEU A 87 4.41 -5.66 20.17
CA LEU A 87 4.92 -6.34 18.97
C LEU A 87 5.42 -5.33 17.92
N LYS A 88 4.70 -4.23 17.70
CA LYS A 88 5.16 -3.14 16.84
C LYS A 88 6.41 -2.43 17.38
N GLN A 89 6.50 -2.20 18.69
CA GLN A 89 7.69 -1.54 19.28
C GLN A 89 8.97 -2.34 19.06
N LYS A 90 8.95 -3.66 19.28
CA LYS A 90 10.14 -4.50 19.03
C LYS A 90 10.55 -4.55 17.56
N GLN A 91 9.58 -4.60 16.65
CA GLN A 91 9.87 -4.58 15.21
C GLN A 91 10.43 -3.23 14.76
N ILE A 92 9.89 -2.13 15.28
CA ILE A 92 10.39 -0.78 15.02
C ILE A 92 11.82 -0.65 15.57
N GLU A 93 12.08 -1.03 16.82
CA GLU A 93 13.43 -1.01 17.40
C GLU A 93 14.45 -1.82 16.59
N PHE A 94 14.06 -3.00 16.09
CA PHE A 94 14.93 -3.81 15.24
C PHE A 94 15.24 -3.13 13.91
N ILE A 95 14.24 -2.53 13.26
CA ILE A 95 14.43 -1.79 12.00
C ILE A 95 15.25 -0.53 12.24
N THR A 96 14.97 0.24 13.29
CA THR A 96 15.70 1.47 13.63
C THR A 96 17.17 1.16 13.91
N LYS A 97 17.45 0.10 14.68
CA LYS A 97 18.82 -0.31 14.98
C LYS A 97 19.58 -0.76 13.73
N ALA A 98 18.95 -1.55 12.86
CA ALA A 98 19.56 -1.96 11.59
C ALA A 98 19.80 -0.77 10.63
N PHE A 99 18.99 0.29 10.74
CA PHE A 99 19.15 1.51 9.96
C PHE A 99 20.25 2.42 10.53
N GLU A 100 20.35 2.52 11.86
CA GLU A 100 21.42 3.26 12.54
C GLU A 100 22.79 2.67 12.21
N ASP A 101 22.95 1.35 12.30
CA ASP A 101 24.22 0.67 12.01
C ASP A 101 24.69 0.96 10.55
N ASN A 102 23.77 0.92 9.58
CA ASN A 102 24.08 1.28 8.19
C ASN A 102 24.33 2.79 7.98
N PHE A 103 23.71 3.65 8.79
CA PHE A 103 23.86 5.10 8.67
C PHE A 103 25.22 5.56 9.20
N TYR A 104 25.69 4.98 10.31
CA TYR A 104 27.02 5.27 10.85
C TYR A 104 28.13 4.86 9.89
N ASP A 105 28.00 3.71 9.23
CA ASP A 105 28.96 3.28 8.19
C ASP A 105 28.95 4.20 6.97
N LEU A 106 27.77 4.66 6.54
CA LEU A 106 27.65 5.61 5.43
C LEU A 106 28.28 6.97 5.78
N MET A 107 28.09 7.45 7.02
CA MET A 107 28.65 8.71 7.49
C MET A 107 30.16 8.63 7.71
N ALA A 108 30.66 7.51 8.23
CA ALA A 108 32.08 7.22 8.35
C ALA A 108 32.74 7.18 6.96
N TYR A 109 32.12 6.49 5.98
CA TYR A 109 32.62 6.44 4.61
C TYR A 109 32.65 7.83 3.95
N LYS A 110 31.61 8.65 4.11
CA LYS A 110 31.59 10.03 3.59
C LYS A 110 32.70 10.89 4.19
N ARG A 111 32.94 10.77 5.51
CA ARG A 111 34.02 11.50 6.19
C ARG A 111 35.39 11.05 5.69
N PHE A 112 35.62 9.75 5.60
CA PHE A 112 36.84 9.17 5.07
C PHE A 112 37.10 9.60 3.62
N LYS A 113 36.08 9.54 2.75
CA LYS A 113 36.19 9.96 1.34
C LYS A 113 36.56 11.44 1.22
N LYS A 114 36.00 12.31 2.05
CA LYS A 114 36.33 13.75 2.06
C LYS A 114 37.78 13.99 2.48
N GLU A 115 38.24 13.30 3.51
CA GLU A 115 39.59 13.43 4.04
C GLU A 115 40.65 12.85 3.08
N PHE A 116 40.33 11.71 2.45
CA PHE A 116 41.14 11.12 1.39
C PHE A 116 41.28 12.07 0.19
N LEU A 117 40.17 12.65 -0.29
CA LEU A 117 40.22 13.62 -1.39
C LEU A 117 41.04 14.86 -1.03
N PHE A 118 40.91 15.37 0.19
CA PHE A 118 41.70 16.50 0.67
C PHE A 118 43.21 16.18 0.68
N ARG A 119 43.61 15.03 1.24
CA ARG A 119 45.03 14.61 1.23
C ARG A 119 45.54 14.34 -0.18
N ALA A 120 44.72 13.73 -1.04
CA ALA A 120 45.09 13.52 -2.44
C ALA A 120 45.33 14.85 -3.17
N THR A 121 44.54 15.89 -2.91
CA THR A 121 44.77 17.23 -3.47
C THR A 121 46.04 17.91 -2.93
N GLU A 122 46.39 17.70 -1.66
CA GLU A 122 47.65 18.21 -1.08
C GLU A 122 48.87 17.52 -1.70
N VAL A 123 48.85 16.18 -1.81
CA VAL A 123 49.95 15.40 -2.39
C VAL A 123 50.13 15.69 -3.88
N LEU A 124 49.04 15.91 -4.63
CA LEU A 124 49.09 16.19 -6.06
C LEU A 124 49.28 17.68 -6.40
N GLY A 125 49.32 18.58 -5.41
CA GLY A 125 49.50 20.02 -5.63
C GLY A 125 48.34 20.71 -6.36
N ILE A 126 47.16 20.09 -6.42
CA ILE A 126 45.98 20.62 -7.12
C ILE A 126 45.12 21.34 -6.09
N LEU A 127 45.28 22.66 -5.95
CA LEU A 127 44.46 23.48 -5.06
C LEU A 127 42.97 23.43 -5.48
N PRO A 128 42.03 23.06 -4.60
CA PRO A 128 40.61 23.14 -4.93
C PRO A 128 40.21 24.62 -5.04
N ASN A 129 39.64 24.98 -6.20
CA ASN A 129 39.10 26.32 -6.45
C ASN A 129 38.11 26.71 -5.35
N LYS A 130 38.47 27.70 -4.52
CA LYS A 130 37.56 28.28 -3.55
C LYS A 130 36.34 28.83 -4.30
N PRO A 131 35.10 28.50 -3.89
CA PRO A 131 33.93 29.14 -4.46
C PRO A 131 33.99 30.64 -4.17
N LYS A 132 33.87 31.45 -5.23
CA LYS A 132 33.78 32.91 -5.13
C LYS A 132 32.55 33.25 -4.29
N ARG A 133 32.74 34.08 -3.26
CA ARG A 133 31.67 34.71 -2.47
C ARG A 133 30.83 35.63 -3.35
#